data_AF-A0AAJ4YB38-F1
#
_entry.id   AF-A0AAJ4YB38-F1
#
_cell.length_a   1.000
_cell.length_b   1.000
_cell.length_c   1.000
_cell.angle_alpha   90.00
_cell.angle_beta   90.00
_cell.angle_gamma   90.00
#
_symmetry.space_group_name_H-M   'P 1'
#
loop_
_entity.id
_entity.type
_entity.pdbx_description
1 polymer ?
#
loop_
_entity_poly.entity_id
_entity_poly.type
_entity_poly.pdbx_seq_one_letter_code
_entity_poly.pdbx_strand_id
1 'polypeptide(L)'
;MGGLLNELGKKLAERWLTLLVLPGALYLAVAAAGHALGQSAALDLGRLTRAISDTAKAPQVTTVGGQVVLLTAIMAGAAAAGLAAQSLGTVVERVTLAVGWRTWPRPFGELAERRVGRRQRRWDAVREAYETLQLRERAPDPAHRPKPRERHLAARRCERISVERPERPTWSGDRLHAAAVRLDRDAHVNLLTIWPHLWLVLPEEVRGEISAARAALTRAAVLGGWALLYLPLVWWWWPAAPLGAMLMLMSARRLRTASDTYAVLLEASVRLHLTDLADKLRIEEQPIGPLLGGAVMRRLSSPAPTLEPIP
;
A
#
# COMPACT_ATOMS: atom_id res chain seq x y z
N MET A 1 2.24 -27.21 -28.14
CA MET A 1 2.11 -25.83 -27.60
C MET A 1 0.70 -25.47 -27.13
N GLY A 2 -0.39 -26.08 -27.63
CA GLY A 2 -1.76 -25.79 -27.15
C GLY A 2 -2.07 -26.20 -25.70
N GLY A 3 -1.43 -27.25 -25.17
CA GLY A 3 -1.65 -27.69 -23.79
C GLY A 3 -1.16 -26.69 -22.72
N LEU A 4 -0.06 -26.00 -22.97
CA LEU A 4 0.51 -25.02 -22.04
C LEU A 4 -0.30 -23.71 -22.02
N LEU A 5 -0.80 -23.27 -23.19
CA LEU A 5 -1.78 -22.18 -23.30
C LEU A 5 -3.11 -22.53 -22.63
N ASN A 6 -3.57 -23.77 -22.73
CA ASN A 6 -4.81 -24.22 -22.08
C ASN A 6 -4.65 -24.31 -20.55
N GLU A 7 -3.52 -24.83 -20.05
CA GLU A 7 -3.16 -24.84 -18.63
C GLU A 7 -3.05 -23.42 -18.05
N LEU A 8 -2.37 -22.52 -18.77
CA LEU A 8 -2.26 -21.11 -18.40
C LEU A 8 -3.63 -20.43 -18.41
N GLY A 9 -4.45 -20.66 -19.44
CA GLY A 9 -5.81 -20.15 -19.54
C GLY A 9 -6.71 -20.64 -18.41
N LYS A 10 -6.63 -21.93 -18.06
CA LYS A 10 -7.38 -22.54 -16.95
C LYS A 10 -6.95 -21.95 -15.61
N LYS A 11 -5.64 -21.83 -15.34
CA LYS A 11 -5.14 -21.20 -14.11
C LYS A 11 -5.51 -19.72 -14.02
N LEU A 12 -5.47 -18.99 -15.14
CA LEU A 12 -5.93 -17.61 -15.19
C LEU A 12 -7.42 -17.53 -14.89
N ALA A 13 -8.23 -18.35 -15.55
CA ALA A 13 -9.68 -18.39 -15.36
C ALA A 13 -10.05 -18.72 -13.90
N GLU A 14 -9.43 -19.74 -13.33
CA GLU A 14 -9.64 -20.13 -11.92
C GLU A 14 -9.22 -19.03 -10.94
N ARG A 15 -8.09 -18.38 -11.20
CA ARG A 15 -7.59 -17.26 -10.39
C ARG A 15 -8.45 -16.01 -10.53
N TRP A 16 -8.96 -15.72 -11.73
CA TRP A 16 -9.92 -14.64 -11.98
C TRP A 16 -11.25 -14.90 -11.28
N LEU A 17 -11.73 -16.14 -11.32
CA LEU A 17 -13.00 -16.52 -10.72
C LEU A 17 -12.94 -16.41 -9.19
N THR A 18 -11.85 -16.86 -8.58
CA THR A 18 -11.64 -16.77 -7.13
C THR A 18 -11.33 -15.34 -6.64
N LEU A 19 -10.60 -14.52 -7.41
CA LEU A 19 -10.21 -13.17 -6.99
C LEU A 19 -11.24 -12.08 -7.33
N LEU A 20 -11.97 -12.18 -8.45
CA LEU A 20 -12.97 -11.17 -8.86
C LEU A 20 -14.40 -11.66 -8.65
N VAL A 21 -14.72 -12.83 -9.20
CA VAL A 21 -16.13 -13.26 -9.34
C VAL A 21 -16.69 -13.67 -7.99
N LEU A 22 -15.94 -14.43 -7.18
CA LEU A 22 -16.42 -14.88 -5.87
C LEU A 22 -16.68 -13.71 -4.90
N PRO A 23 -15.76 -12.74 -4.70
CA PRO A 23 -16.04 -11.59 -3.85
C PRO A 23 -17.11 -10.66 -4.44
N GLY A 24 -17.14 -10.52 -5.78
CA GLY A 24 -18.18 -9.75 -6.47
C GLY A 24 -19.58 -10.35 -6.32
N ALA A 25 -19.70 -11.68 -6.42
CA ALA A 25 -20.96 -12.38 -6.20
C ALA A 25 -21.42 -12.23 -4.74
N LEU A 26 -20.51 -12.32 -3.77
CA LEU A 26 -20.82 -12.06 -2.37
C LEU A 26 -21.32 -10.61 -2.17
N TYR A 27 -20.65 -9.63 -2.77
CA TYR A 27 -21.08 -8.24 -2.72
C TYR A 27 -22.47 -8.06 -3.34
N LEU A 28 -22.74 -8.66 -4.50
CA LEU A 28 -24.05 -8.63 -5.14
C LEU A 28 -25.14 -9.28 -4.28
N ALA A 29 -24.84 -10.41 -3.61
CA ALA A 29 -25.78 -11.06 -2.71
C ALA A 29 -26.13 -10.17 -1.51
N VAL A 30 -25.12 -9.51 -0.92
CA VAL A 30 -25.30 -8.55 0.17
C VAL A 30 -26.08 -7.32 -0.31
N ALA A 31 -25.81 -6.82 -1.52
CA ALA A 31 -26.53 -5.70 -2.11
C ALA A 31 -28.00 -6.04 -2.41
N ALA A 32 -28.27 -7.25 -2.93
CA ALA A 32 -29.62 -7.74 -3.18
C ALA A 32 -30.40 -7.93 -1.88
N ALA A 33 -29.77 -8.49 -0.84
CA ALA A 33 -30.37 -8.59 0.49
C ALA A 33 -30.70 -7.20 1.07
N GLY A 34 -29.76 -6.25 0.96
CA GLY A 34 -29.97 -4.87 1.38
C GLY A 34 -31.12 -4.18 0.62
N HIS A 35 -31.24 -4.41 -0.68
CA HIS A 35 -32.34 -3.87 -1.49
C HIS A 35 -33.71 -4.46 -1.10
N ALA A 36 -33.77 -5.76 -0.80
CA ALA A 36 -35.01 -6.43 -0.41
C ALA A 36 -35.46 -6.08 1.02
N LEU A 37 -34.53 -5.86 1.95
CA LEU A 37 -34.82 -5.61 3.37
C LEU A 37 -34.96 -4.13 3.70
N GLY A 38 -34.14 -3.27 3.09
CA GLY A 38 -34.03 -1.85 3.42
C GLY A 38 -33.57 -1.57 4.86
N GLN A 39 -33.65 -0.32 5.30
CA GLN A 39 -33.24 0.09 6.65
C GLN A 39 -34.19 -0.41 7.76
N SER A 40 -35.50 -0.45 7.51
CA SER A 40 -36.51 -0.72 8.54
C SER A 40 -36.72 -2.20 8.87
N ALA A 41 -36.43 -3.11 7.93
CA ALA A 41 -36.54 -4.56 8.13
C ALA A 41 -35.17 -5.24 8.04
N ALA A 42 -34.10 -4.54 8.43
CA ALA A 42 -32.72 -4.91 8.12
C ALA A 42 -32.27 -6.31 8.57
N LEU A 43 -32.91 -6.92 9.57
CA LEU A 43 -32.61 -8.26 10.09
C LEU A 43 -33.80 -9.23 10.00
N ASP A 44 -34.85 -8.90 9.24
CA ASP A 44 -36.02 -9.77 9.09
C ASP A 44 -35.74 -10.93 8.13
N LEU A 45 -35.24 -12.05 8.70
CA LEU A 45 -34.99 -13.30 7.97
C LEU A 45 -36.25 -13.85 7.28
N GLY A 46 -37.44 -13.61 7.84
CA GLY A 46 -38.70 -14.07 7.26
C GLY A 46 -39.06 -13.31 5.99
N ARG A 47 -38.74 -12.01 5.92
CA ARG A 47 -38.92 -11.20 4.71
C ARG A 47 -37.88 -11.56 3.64
N LEU A 48 -36.63 -11.82 4.03
CA LEU A 48 -35.58 -12.28 3.10
C LEU A 48 -35.94 -13.63 2.49
N THR A 49 -36.40 -14.59 3.29
CA THR A 49 -36.78 -15.93 2.83
C THR A 49 -37.96 -15.88 1.86
N ARG A 50 -38.95 -15.01 2.13
CA ARG A 50 -40.07 -14.76 1.21
C ARG A 50 -39.61 -14.14 -0.10
N ALA A 51 -38.79 -13.09 -0.05
CA ALA A 51 -38.25 -12.46 -1.26
C ALA A 51 -37.44 -13.44 -2.13
N ILE A 52 -36.62 -14.30 -1.50
CA ILE A 52 -35.88 -15.37 -2.20
C ILE A 52 -36.87 -16.38 -2.82
N SER A 53 -37.88 -16.82 -2.06
CA SER A 53 -38.87 -17.79 -2.53
C SER A 53 -39.74 -17.26 -3.67
N ASP A 54 -40.10 -15.99 -3.64
CA ASP A 54 -40.88 -15.33 -4.67
C ASP A 54 -40.05 -15.14 -5.95
N THR A 55 -38.77 -14.78 -5.80
CA THR A 55 -37.82 -14.69 -6.92
C THR A 55 -37.55 -16.05 -7.54
N ALA A 56 -37.48 -17.12 -6.74
CA ALA A 56 -37.27 -18.49 -7.24
C ALA A 56 -38.43 -19.00 -8.10
N LYS A 57 -39.64 -18.43 -7.95
CA LYS A 57 -40.82 -18.74 -8.77
C LYS A 57 -40.89 -17.93 -10.06
N ALA A 58 -40.00 -16.95 -10.26
CA ALA A 58 -40.04 -16.08 -11.43
C ALA A 58 -39.69 -16.85 -12.73
N PRO A 59 -40.33 -16.54 -13.87
CA PRO A 59 -40.10 -17.22 -15.15
C PRO A 59 -38.64 -17.20 -15.61
N GLN A 60 -37.89 -16.16 -15.24
CA GLN A 60 -36.46 -16.03 -15.56
C GLN A 60 -35.59 -17.05 -14.80
N VAL A 61 -36.07 -17.61 -13.69
CA VAL A 61 -35.34 -18.60 -12.88
C VAL A 61 -35.73 -20.04 -13.24
N THR A 62 -36.95 -20.24 -13.73
CA THR A 62 -37.50 -21.58 -14.02
C THR A 62 -37.25 -22.06 -15.45
N THR A 63 -36.96 -21.15 -16.39
CA THR A 63 -36.67 -21.48 -17.79
C THR A 63 -35.16 -21.63 -18.03
N VAL A 64 -34.74 -22.60 -18.86
CA VAL A 64 -33.31 -22.81 -19.19
C VAL A 64 -32.69 -21.57 -19.81
N GLY A 65 -33.39 -20.91 -20.75
CA GLY A 65 -32.93 -19.67 -21.37
C GLY A 65 -32.80 -18.53 -20.36
N GLY A 66 -33.75 -18.40 -19.43
CA GLY A 66 -33.69 -17.42 -18.35
C GLY A 66 -32.53 -17.66 -17.39
N GLN A 67 -32.27 -18.92 -17.01
CA GLN A 67 -31.16 -19.30 -16.14
C GLN A 67 -29.80 -18.94 -16.74
N VAL A 68 -29.61 -19.19 -18.04
CA VAL A 68 -28.38 -18.82 -18.75
C VAL A 68 -28.17 -17.30 -18.74
N VAL A 69 -29.23 -16.53 -19.04
CA VAL A 69 -29.18 -15.05 -19.01
C VAL A 69 -28.90 -14.54 -17.59
N LEU A 70 -29.57 -15.08 -16.58
CA LEU A 70 -29.40 -14.70 -15.18
C LEU A 70 -27.99 -14.99 -14.68
N LEU A 71 -27.47 -16.19 -14.94
CA LEU A 71 -26.13 -16.59 -14.52
C LEU A 71 -25.07 -15.72 -15.22
N THR A 72 -25.27 -15.43 -16.52
CA THR A 72 -24.43 -14.50 -17.27
C THR A 72 -24.47 -13.09 -16.68
N ALA A 73 -25.65 -12.59 -16.32
CA ALA A 73 -25.81 -11.27 -15.71
C ALA A 73 -25.16 -11.18 -14.32
N ILE A 74 -25.30 -12.22 -13.48
CA ILE A 74 -24.64 -12.30 -12.17
C ILE A 74 -23.12 -12.34 -12.34
N MET A 75 -22.61 -13.15 -13.27
CA MET A 75 -21.17 -13.20 -13.55
C MET A 75 -20.64 -11.86 -14.05
N ALA A 76 -21.36 -11.20 -14.96
CA ALA A 76 -20.99 -9.89 -15.49
C ALA A 76 -21.00 -8.81 -14.38
N GLY A 77 -22.04 -8.79 -13.53
CA GLY A 77 -22.13 -7.88 -12.39
C GLY A 77 -21.04 -8.13 -11.35
N ALA A 78 -20.73 -9.39 -11.05
CA ALA A 78 -19.67 -9.77 -10.13
C ALA A 78 -18.29 -9.35 -10.66
N ALA A 79 -18.04 -9.55 -11.96
CA ALA A 79 -16.83 -9.09 -12.62
C ALA A 79 -16.72 -7.55 -12.60
N ALA A 80 -17.81 -6.83 -12.88
CA ALA A 80 -17.85 -5.37 -12.81
C ALA A 80 -17.56 -4.85 -11.40
N ALA A 81 -18.15 -5.47 -10.36
CA ALA A 81 -17.86 -5.14 -8.96
C ALA A 81 -16.40 -5.43 -8.60
N GLY A 82 -15.84 -6.55 -9.05
CA GLY A 82 -14.44 -6.90 -8.85
C GLY A 82 -13.47 -5.91 -9.54
N LEU A 83 -13.81 -5.43 -10.74
CA LEU A 83 -13.05 -4.38 -11.44
C LEU A 83 -13.15 -3.03 -10.73
N ALA A 84 -14.34 -2.66 -10.26
CA ALA A 84 -14.55 -1.45 -9.47
C ALA A 84 -13.76 -1.50 -8.15
N ALA A 85 -13.72 -2.65 -7.48
CA ALA A 85 -12.90 -2.83 -6.27
C ALA A 85 -11.41 -2.68 -6.56
N GLN A 86 -10.92 -3.14 -7.71
CA GLN A 86 -9.52 -2.98 -8.12
C GLN A 86 -9.15 -1.55 -8.47
N SER A 87 -10.03 -0.84 -9.20
CA SER A 87 -9.81 0.58 -9.54
C SER A 87 -9.83 1.43 -8.28
N LEU A 88 -10.78 1.20 -7.38
CA LEU A 88 -10.81 1.82 -6.05
C LEU A 88 -9.60 1.43 -5.21
N GLY A 89 -9.12 0.19 -5.30
CA GLY A 89 -7.89 -0.26 -4.67
C GLY A 89 -6.68 0.54 -5.12
N THR A 90 -6.60 0.90 -6.40
CA THR A 90 -5.52 1.78 -6.92
C THR A 90 -5.61 3.18 -6.33
N VAL A 91 -6.82 3.72 -6.13
CA VAL A 91 -7.03 5.00 -5.46
C VAL A 91 -6.63 4.92 -3.99
N VAL A 92 -7.06 3.88 -3.27
CA VAL A 92 -6.68 3.61 -1.88
C VAL A 92 -5.16 3.53 -1.75
N GLU A 93 -4.51 2.82 -2.68
CA GLU A 93 -3.06 2.72 -2.70
C GLU A 93 -2.38 4.08 -2.91
N ARG A 94 -2.82 4.88 -3.90
CA ARG A 94 -2.27 6.22 -4.14
C ARG A 94 -2.47 7.14 -2.94
N VAL A 95 -3.64 7.10 -2.30
CA VAL A 95 -3.94 7.90 -1.11
C VAL A 95 -3.10 7.45 0.08
N THR A 96 -2.89 6.15 0.25
CA THR A 96 -2.15 5.59 1.40
C THR A 96 -0.64 5.73 1.27
N LEU A 97 -0.08 5.65 0.06
CA LEU A 97 1.32 5.98 -0.22
C LEU A 97 1.56 7.49 -0.32
N ALA A 98 0.50 8.26 -0.59
CA ALA A 98 0.51 9.71 -0.69
C ALA A 98 1.63 10.25 -1.60
N VAL A 99 1.94 9.51 -2.67
CA VAL A 99 2.92 9.92 -3.69
C VAL A 99 2.32 11.10 -4.44
N GLY A 100 2.98 12.27 -4.40
CA GLY A 100 2.44 13.49 -5.01
C GLY A 100 1.29 14.13 -4.24
N TRP A 101 1.19 13.93 -2.91
CA TRP A 101 0.12 14.54 -2.10
C TRP A 101 0.02 16.08 -2.22
N ARG A 102 1.11 16.74 -2.62
CA ARG A 102 1.14 18.19 -2.89
C ARG A 102 0.29 18.60 -4.09
N THR A 103 0.00 17.71 -5.03
CA THR A 103 -0.84 18.00 -6.21
C THR A 103 -2.30 17.60 -6.00
N TRP A 104 -2.71 17.28 -4.76
CA TRP A 104 -4.09 16.90 -4.49
C TRP A 104 -5.04 18.11 -4.60
N PRO A 105 -6.26 17.91 -5.13
CA PRO A 105 -7.23 18.98 -5.22
C PRO A 105 -7.64 19.49 -3.83
N ARG A 106 -8.00 20.77 -3.74
CA ARG A 106 -8.61 21.33 -2.54
C ARG A 106 -10.01 20.72 -2.36
N PRO A 107 -10.44 20.39 -1.12
CA PRO A 107 -9.79 20.69 0.17
C PRO A 107 -8.82 19.59 0.68
N PHE A 108 -8.65 18.47 -0.03
CA PHE A 108 -7.85 17.34 0.44
C PHE A 108 -6.36 17.68 0.62
N GLY A 109 -5.81 18.54 -0.26
CA GLY A 109 -4.43 19.05 -0.12
C GLY A 109 -4.20 19.79 1.20
N GLU A 110 -5.08 20.74 1.56
CA GLU A 110 -4.95 21.50 2.81
C GLU A 110 -5.10 20.61 4.05
N LEU A 111 -6.00 19.63 3.99
CA LEU A 111 -6.14 18.64 5.06
C LEU A 111 -4.87 17.78 5.20
N ALA A 112 -4.25 17.41 4.08
CA ALA A 112 -2.99 16.68 4.06
C ALA A 112 -1.85 17.54 4.65
N GLU A 113 -1.72 18.81 4.27
CA GLU A 113 -0.73 19.76 4.84
C GLU A 113 -0.91 19.90 6.35
N ARG A 114 -2.15 20.15 6.81
CA ARG A 114 -2.46 20.26 8.25
C ARG A 114 -2.11 18.98 8.98
N ARG A 115 -2.36 17.81 8.39
CA ARG A 115 -1.98 16.51 8.97
C ARG A 115 -0.48 16.32 9.01
N VAL A 116 0.27 16.65 7.96
CA VAL A 116 1.73 16.60 7.93
C VAL A 116 2.30 17.52 9.02
N GLY A 117 1.87 18.77 9.09
CA GLY A 117 2.33 19.71 10.12
C GLY A 117 2.01 19.26 11.55
N ARG A 118 0.83 18.65 11.78
CA ARG A 118 0.51 18.03 13.09
C ARG A 118 1.42 16.84 13.41
N ARG A 119 1.72 16.00 12.43
CA ARG A 119 2.64 14.86 12.60
C ARG A 119 4.06 15.32 12.86
N GLN A 120 4.55 16.32 12.13
CA GLN A 120 5.86 16.93 12.31
C GLN A 120 6.01 17.49 13.72
N ARG A 121 5.08 18.34 14.17
CA ARG A 121 5.10 18.87 15.54
C ARG A 121 5.13 17.78 16.61
N ARG A 122 4.34 16.72 16.41
CA ARG A 122 4.33 15.57 17.35
C ARG A 122 5.65 14.80 17.32
N TRP A 123 6.27 14.66 16.16
CA TRP A 123 7.57 14.01 16.02
C TRP A 123 8.68 14.87 16.62
N ASP A 124 8.71 16.17 16.30
CA ASP A 124 9.69 17.15 16.79
C ASP A 124 9.69 17.16 18.34
N ALA A 125 8.50 17.19 18.98
CA ALA A 125 8.39 17.14 20.44
C ALA A 125 8.89 15.82 21.07
N VAL A 126 8.68 14.69 20.39
CA VAL A 126 9.16 13.38 20.87
C VAL A 126 10.66 13.23 20.62
N ARG A 127 11.17 13.80 19.53
CA ARG A 127 12.59 13.82 19.16
C ARG A 127 13.39 14.69 20.12
N GLU A 128 12.89 15.86 20.48
CA GLU A 128 13.51 16.75 21.47
C GLU A 128 13.67 16.06 22.84
N ALA A 129 12.64 15.31 23.27
CA ALA A 129 12.71 14.51 24.50
C ALA A 129 13.76 13.40 24.41
N TYR A 130 13.93 12.78 23.25
CA TYR A 130 14.98 11.77 23.01
C TYR A 130 16.38 12.39 22.98
N GLU A 131 16.57 13.54 22.33
CA GLU A 131 17.83 14.27 22.26
C GLU A 131 18.26 14.76 23.65
N THR A 132 17.31 15.24 24.45
CA THR A 132 17.55 15.61 25.86
C THR A 132 18.09 14.42 26.67
N LEU A 133 17.54 13.22 26.45
CA LEU A 133 18.06 12.00 27.10
C LEU A 133 19.45 11.61 26.59
N GLN A 134 19.75 11.81 25.30
CA GLN A 134 21.10 11.58 24.77
C GLN A 134 22.12 12.57 25.34
N LEU A 135 21.77 13.85 25.49
CA LEU A 135 22.68 14.83 26.09
C LEU A 135 23.00 14.49 27.55
N ARG A 136 22.01 14.01 28.31
CA ARG A 136 22.21 13.53 29.70
C ARG A 136 23.07 12.28 29.80
N GLU A 137 23.18 11.48 28.74
CA GLU A 137 24.10 10.34 28.71
C GLU A 137 25.57 10.80 28.73
N ARG A 138 25.86 11.93 28.10
CA ARG A 138 27.18 12.56 28.10
C ARG A 138 27.49 13.30 29.42
N ALA A 139 26.62 13.18 30.43
CA ALA A 139 26.88 13.76 31.74
C ALA A 139 28.16 13.16 32.36
N PRO A 140 29.05 14.02 32.92
CA PRO A 140 30.28 13.58 33.57
C PRO A 140 30.00 12.58 34.70
N ASP A 141 28.95 12.84 35.48
CA ASP A 141 28.54 12.01 36.61
C ASP A 141 27.65 10.82 36.16
N PRO A 142 28.06 9.56 36.42
CA PRO A 142 27.26 8.36 36.15
C PRO A 142 25.89 8.35 36.82
N ALA A 143 25.72 8.99 37.98
CA ALA A 143 24.44 9.00 38.71
C ALA A 143 23.34 9.80 37.98
N HIS A 144 23.74 10.75 37.12
CA HIS A 144 22.84 11.60 36.35
C HIS A 144 22.47 11.02 34.97
N ARG A 145 23.06 9.87 34.60
CA ARG A 145 22.80 9.23 33.30
C ARG A 145 21.44 8.51 33.32
N PRO A 146 20.62 8.66 32.26
CA PRO A 146 19.31 8.02 32.21
C PRO A 146 19.44 6.50 32.10
N LYS A 147 18.47 5.78 32.68
CA LYS A 147 18.43 4.32 32.63
C LYS A 147 18.35 3.83 31.18
N PRO A 148 19.02 2.72 30.79
CA PRO A 148 18.93 2.18 29.44
C PRO A 148 17.48 1.93 28.98
N ARG A 149 16.59 1.50 29.88
CA ARG A 149 15.17 1.26 29.58
C ARG A 149 14.45 2.52 29.09
N GLU A 150 14.71 3.68 29.70
CA GLU A 150 14.07 4.95 29.33
C GLU A 150 14.47 5.40 27.92
N ARG A 151 15.74 5.18 27.57
CA ARG A 151 16.26 5.44 26.23
C ARG A 151 15.62 4.55 25.17
N HIS A 152 15.55 3.24 25.43
CA HIS A 152 14.92 2.30 24.50
C HIS A 152 13.44 2.61 24.31
N LEU A 153 12.74 3.04 25.37
CA LEU A 153 11.34 3.46 25.27
C LEU A 153 11.19 4.76 24.46
N ALA A 154 12.08 5.75 24.66
CA ALA A 154 12.07 7.01 23.89
C ALA A 154 12.40 6.78 22.40
N ALA A 155 13.39 5.93 22.11
CA ALA A 155 13.72 5.51 20.74
C ALA A 155 12.52 4.83 20.06
N ARG A 156 11.91 3.83 20.71
CA ARG A 156 10.70 3.15 20.19
C ARG A 156 9.52 4.10 19.99
N ARG A 157 9.38 5.14 20.84
CA ARG A 157 8.32 6.16 20.67
C ARG A 157 8.56 7.01 19.42
N CYS A 158 9.81 7.39 19.14
CA CYS A 158 10.18 8.09 17.91
C CYS A 158 9.87 7.20 16.70
N GLU A 159 10.40 5.98 16.68
CA GLU A 159 10.23 5.01 15.59
C GLU A 159 8.75 4.69 15.30
N ARG A 160 7.90 4.64 16.34
CA ARG A 160 6.46 4.42 16.18
C ARG A 160 5.77 5.54 15.39
N ILE A 161 6.26 6.78 15.48
CA ILE A 161 5.71 7.91 14.73
C ILE A 161 6.29 7.92 13.32
N SER A 162 7.62 7.93 13.23
CA SER A 162 8.41 7.80 12.01
C SER A 162 9.90 7.71 12.37
N VAL A 163 10.68 6.97 11.59
CA VAL A 163 12.14 6.87 11.75
C VAL A 163 12.83 8.19 11.40
N GLU A 164 12.36 8.85 10.35
CA GLU A 164 12.80 10.19 9.92
C GLU A 164 11.70 11.23 10.16
N ARG A 165 12.02 12.52 10.06
CA ARG A 165 11.03 13.58 10.19
C ARG A 165 9.90 13.36 9.16
N PRO A 166 8.62 13.30 9.59
CA PRO A 166 7.54 12.90 8.70
C PRO A 166 7.26 13.96 7.63
N GLU A 167 7.22 13.55 6.36
CA GLU A 167 6.97 14.45 5.21
C GLU A 167 5.71 14.10 4.44
N ARG A 168 5.05 12.99 4.80
CA ARG A 168 3.82 12.52 4.15
C ARG A 168 2.65 12.43 5.13
N PRO A 169 1.40 12.61 4.65
CA PRO A 169 0.22 12.63 5.53
C PRO A 169 -0.11 11.25 6.12
N THR A 170 0.39 10.18 5.50
CA THR A 170 0.10 8.78 5.83
C THR A 170 1.34 8.06 6.33
N TRP A 171 1.18 7.21 7.36
CA TRP A 171 2.29 6.42 7.90
C TRP A 171 2.94 5.50 6.85
N SER A 172 2.15 4.84 6.00
CA SER A 172 2.65 3.92 4.96
C SER A 172 3.53 4.64 3.94
N GLY A 173 3.06 5.76 3.38
CA GLY A 173 3.86 6.59 2.47
C GLY A 173 5.12 7.12 3.14
N ASP A 174 5.00 7.59 4.37
CA ASP A 174 6.10 8.15 5.17
C ASP A 174 7.18 7.10 5.47
N ARG A 175 6.79 5.85 5.74
CA ARG A 175 7.73 4.76 5.99
C ARG A 175 8.60 4.43 4.78
N LEU A 176 8.00 4.49 3.58
CA LEU A 176 8.70 4.30 2.31
C LEU A 176 9.59 5.49 1.96
N HIS A 177 9.09 6.70 2.21
CA HIS A 177 9.85 7.94 2.04
C HIS A 177 11.07 8.00 2.96
N ALA A 178 10.92 7.61 4.22
CA ALA A 178 12.01 7.54 5.18
C ALA A 178 13.13 6.59 4.72
N ALA A 179 12.81 5.47 4.06
CA ALA A 179 13.83 4.59 3.47
C ALA A 179 14.63 5.32 2.37
N ALA A 180 13.94 6.07 1.50
CA ALA A 180 14.61 6.88 0.47
C ALA A 180 15.49 7.98 1.08
N VAL A 181 14.98 8.72 2.08
CA VAL A 181 15.73 9.77 2.80
C VAL A 181 16.96 9.22 3.51
N ARG A 182 16.85 8.03 4.13
CA ARG A 182 18.00 7.37 4.78
C ARG A 182 19.07 6.93 3.80
N LEU A 183 18.67 6.39 2.65
CA LEU A 183 19.61 6.02 1.59
C LEU A 183 20.32 7.25 1.03
N ASP A 184 19.59 8.34 0.83
CA ASP A 184 20.18 9.61 0.38
C ASP A 184 21.13 10.18 1.43
N ARG A 185 20.76 10.21 2.71
CA ARG A 185 21.62 10.71 3.80
C ARG A 185 22.85 9.83 4.05
N ASP A 186 22.67 8.51 4.17
CA ASP A 186 23.73 7.60 4.63
C ASP A 186 24.65 7.15 3.48
N ALA A 187 24.13 7.09 2.25
CA ALA A 187 24.86 6.59 1.09
C ALA A 187 24.99 7.62 -0.05
N HIS A 188 24.39 8.81 0.04
CA HIS A 188 24.30 9.78 -1.08
C HIS A 188 23.71 9.17 -2.36
N VAL A 189 22.76 8.26 -2.18
CA VAL A 189 22.10 7.54 -3.28
C VAL A 189 20.64 7.97 -3.37
N ASN A 190 20.28 8.52 -4.53
CA ASN A 190 18.89 8.79 -4.85
C ASN A 190 18.19 7.50 -5.29
N LEU A 191 17.25 7.02 -4.47
CA LEU A 191 16.52 5.77 -4.73
C LEU A 191 15.82 5.76 -6.10
N LEU A 192 15.22 6.87 -6.53
CA LEU A 192 14.48 6.92 -7.80
C LEU A 192 15.40 6.75 -9.02
N THR A 193 16.65 7.22 -8.91
CA THR A 193 17.63 7.18 -10.00
C THR A 193 18.32 5.81 -10.06
N ILE A 194 18.68 5.25 -8.90
CA ILE A 194 19.41 3.98 -8.83
C ILE A 194 18.50 2.78 -9.11
N TRP A 195 17.21 2.85 -8.77
CA TRP A 195 16.33 1.70 -8.73
C TRP A 195 16.21 0.93 -10.05
N PRO A 196 16.02 1.56 -11.23
CA PRO A 196 15.96 0.85 -12.51
C PRO A 196 17.24 0.09 -12.84
N HIS A 197 18.39 0.67 -12.49
CA HIS A 197 19.71 0.08 -12.74
C HIS A 197 19.99 -1.08 -11.78
N LEU A 198 19.66 -0.90 -10.50
CA LEU A 198 19.78 -1.92 -9.48
C LEU A 198 18.90 -3.14 -9.80
N TRP A 199 17.68 -2.90 -10.30
CA TRP A 199 16.75 -3.95 -10.71
C TRP A 199 17.35 -4.94 -11.73
N LEU A 200 18.20 -4.45 -12.64
CA LEU A 200 18.86 -5.29 -13.64
C LEU A 200 20.02 -6.11 -13.08
N VAL A 201 20.54 -5.76 -11.92
CA VAL A 201 21.68 -6.42 -11.26
C VAL A 201 21.22 -7.39 -10.17
N LEU A 202 20.05 -7.16 -9.59
CA LEU A 202 19.49 -7.94 -8.49
C LEU A 202 19.27 -9.43 -8.86
N PRO A 203 19.63 -10.36 -7.96
CA PRO A 203 19.29 -11.78 -8.09
C PRO A 203 17.78 -12.01 -8.27
N GLU A 204 17.41 -13.08 -8.95
CA GLU A 204 16.00 -13.41 -9.24
C GLU A 204 15.22 -13.64 -7.94
N GLU A 205 15.83 -14.24 -6.93
CA GLU A 205 15.23 -14.50 -5.61
C GLU A 205 14.86 -13.18 -4.92
N VAL A 206 15.76 -12.19 -4.93
CA VAL A 206 15.51 -10.88 -4.32
C VAL A 206 14.45 -10.10 -5.10
N ARG A 207 14.48 -10.15 -6.44
CA ARG A 207 13.42 -9.57 -7.27
C ARG A 207 12.06 -10.20 -7.00
N GLY A 208 12.04 -11.52 -6.76
CA GLY A 208 10.85 -12.28 -6.36
C GLY A 208 10.26 -11.77 -5.03
N GLU A 209 11.09 -11.66 -3.99
CA GLU A 209 10.67 -11.16 -2.66
C GLU A 209 10.14 -9.72 -2.71
N ILE A 210 10.82 -8.83 -3.45
CA ILE A 210 10.40 -7.43 -3.61
C ILE A 210 9.08 -7.36 -4.39
N SER A 211 8.93 -8.15 -5.44
CA SER A 211 7.68 -8.26 -6.21
C SER A 211 6.54 -8.82 -5.36
N ALA A 212 6.81 -9.80 -4.50
CA ALA A 212 5.82 -10.38 -3.60
C ALA A 212 5.35 -9.37 -2.54
N ALA A 213 6.27 -8.59 -1.97
CA ALA A 213 5.97 -7.51 -1.04
C ALA A 213 5.15 -6.38 -1.71
N ARG A 214 5.52 -6.00 -2.94
CA ARG A 214 4.75 -5.04 -3.75
C ARG A 214 3.34 -5.55 -4.06
N ALA A 215 3.21 -6.82 -4.43
CA ALA A 215 1.91 -7.44 -4.67
C ALA A 215 1.07 -7.52 -3.39
N ALA A 216 1.68 -7.65 -2.21
CA ALA A 216 0.97 -7.62 -0.93
C ALA A 216 0.36 -6.25 -0.64
N LEU A 217 1.05 -5.15 -0.99
CA LEU A 217 0.50 -3.79 -0.94
C LEU A 217 -0.75 -3.66 -1.81
N THR A 218 -0.64 -4.07 -3.08
CA THR A 218 -1.78 -4.01 -4.02
C THR A 218 -2.96 -4.85 -3.52
N ARG A 219 -2.74 -6.08 -3.05
CA ARG A 219 -3.80 -6.92 -2.44
C ARG A 219 -4.45 -6.24 -1.23
N ALA A 220 -3.66 -5.62 -0.36
CA ALA A 220 -4.17 -4.92 0.82
C ALA A 220 -4.98 -3.65 0.43
N ALA A 221 -4.59 -2.98 -0.64
CA ALA A 221 -5.31 -1.83 -1.17
C ALA A 221 -6.64 -2.24 -1.81
N VAL A 222 -6.68 -3.35 -2.56
CA VAL A 222 -7.93 -3.91 -3.12
C VAL A 222 -8.94 -4.24 -2.02
N LEU A 223 -8.50 -4.76 -0.87
CA LEU A 223 -9.38 -4.92 0.31
C LEU A 223 -10.00 -3.59 0.78
N GLY A 224 -9.22 -2.50 0.71
CA GLY A 224 -9.74 -1.16 0.97
C GLY A 224 -10.70 -0.68 -0.11
N GLY A 225 -10.47 -1.07 -1.37
CA GLY A 225 -11.40 -0.83 -2.48
C GLY A 225 -12.76 -1.50 -2.24
N TRP A 226 -12.76 -2.74 -1.74
CA TRP A 226 -14.00 -3.38 -1.28
C TRP A 226 -14.66 -2.59 -0.14
N ALA A 227 -13.90 -2.17 0.87
CA ALA A 227 -14.45 -1.37 1.96
C ALA A 227 -15.15 -0.08 1.47
N LEU A 228 -14.62 0.55 0.41
CA LEU A 228 -15.25 1.71 -0.23
C LEU A 228 -16.55 1.33 -0.95
N LEU A 229 -16.61 0.19 -1.63
CA LEU A 229 -17.85 -0.30 -2.26
C LEU A 229 -18.95 -0.60 -1.22
N TYR A 230 -18.58 -1.03 -0.02
CA TYR A 230 -19.56 -1.25 1.05
C TYR A 230 -20.11 0.05 1.64
N LEU A 231 -19.46 1.22 1.49
CA LEU A 231 -19.92 2.48 2.10
C LEU A 231 -21.32 2.94 1.65
N PRO A 232 -21.65 3.00 0.35
CA PRO A 232 -23.01 3.29 -0.09
C PRO A 232 -24.02 2.26 0.43
N LEU A 233 -23.62 1.00 0.56
CA LEU A 233 -24.50 -0.05 1.06
C LEU A 233 -24.82 0.13 2.54
N VAL A 234 -23.89 0.64 3.36
CA VAL A 234 -24.17 1.01 4.77
C VAL A 234 -25.28 2.06 4.86
N TRP A 235 -25.28 3.02 3.94
CA TRP A 235 -26.30 4.08 3.90
C TRP A 235 -27.70 3.54 3.59
N TRP A 236 -27.81 2.44 2.86
CA TRP A 236 -29.10 1.79 2.55
C TRP A 236 -29.44 0.60 3.47
N TRP A 237 -28.44 -0.04 4.06
CA TRP A 237 -28.58 -1.22 4.90
C TRP A 237 -27.47 -1.25 5.96
N TRP A 238 -27.76 -0.75 7.16
CA TRP A 238 -26.78 -0.62 8.23
C TRP A 238 -26.04 -1.92 8.64
N PRO A 239 -26.57 -3.15 8.49
CA PRO A 239 -25.82 -4.39 8.80
C PRO A 239 -24.57 -4.59 7.93
N ALA A 240 -24.44 -3.88 6.81
CA ALA A 240 -23.20 -3.84 6.03
C ALA A 240 -22.06 -3.08 6.74
N ALA A 241 -22.36 -2.27 7.76
CA ALA A 241 -21.39 -1.45 8.49
C ALA A 241 -20.27 -2.26 9.14
N PRO A 242 -20.54 -3.32 9.94
CA PRO A 242 -19.47 -4.14 10.52
C PRO A 242 -18.58 -4.79 9.47
N LEU A 243 -19.13 -5.24 8.33
CA LEU A 243 -18.36 -5.81 7.22
C LEU A 243 -17.43 -4.77 6.59
N GLY A 244 -17.96 -3.59 6.26
CA GLY A 244 -17.17 -2.48 5.73
C GLY A 244 -16.07 -2.02 6.70
N ALA A 245 -16.39 -1.90 7.99
CA ALA A 245 -15.44 -1.53 9.04
C ALA A 245 -14.33 -2.58 9.23
N MET A 246 -14.68 -3.87 9.21
CA MET A 246 -13.72 -4.97 9.30
C MET A 246 -12.77 -4.98 8.10
N LEU A 247 -13.29 -4.83 6.87
CA LEU A 247 -12.47 -4.73 5.65
C LEU A 247 -11.54 -3.51 5.70
N MET A 248 -12.05 -2.36 6.13
CA MET A 248 -11.26 -1.14 6.29
C MET A 248 -10.14 -1.33 7.32
N LEU A 249 -10.43 -1.91 8.48
CA LEU A 249 -9.43 -2.17 9.53
C LEU A 249 -8.37 -3.18 9.06
N MET A 250 -8.78 -4.25 8.40
CA MET A 250 -7.86 -5.25 7.83
C MET A 250 -6.98 -4.64 6.74
N SER A 251 -7.55 -3.86 5.83
CA SER A 251 -6.82 -3.15 4.79
C SER A 251 -5.79 -2.21 5.41
N ALA A 252 -6.19 -1.38 6.39
CA ALA A 252 -5.28 -0.45 7.05
C ALA A 252 -4.12 -1.15 7.78
N ARG A 253 -4.39 -2.26 8.49
CA ARG A 253 -3.33 -3.05 9.15
C ARG A 253 -2.40 -3.70 8.15
N ARG A 254 -2.94 -4.37 7.12
CA ARG A 254 -2.15 -5.05 6.08
C ARG A 254 -1.32 -4.07 5.26
N LEU A 255 -1.87 -2.91 4.90
CA LEU A 255 -1.12 -1.86 4.20
C LEU A 255 0.06 -1.36 5.03
N ARG A 256 -0.10 -1.20 6.34
CA ARG A 256 1.02 -0.82 7.21
C ARG A 256 2.11 -1.90 7.23
N THR A 257 1.75 -3.15 7.53
CA THR A 257 2.72 -4.25 7.58
C THR A 257 3.43 -4.44 6.23
N ALA A 258 2.70 -4.46 5.12
CA ALA A 258 3.27 -4.60 3.79
C ALA A 258 4.15 -3.41 3.39
N SER A 259 3.81 -2.18 3.81
CA SER A 259 4.66 -0.99 3.56
C SER A 259 5.97 -1.07 4.32
N ASP A 260 5.96 -1.57 5.55
CA ASP A 260 7.17 -1.75 6.36
C ASP A 260 8.10 -2.79 5.75
N THR A 261 7.57 -3.99 5.44
CA THR A 261 8.33 -5.06 4.79
C THR A 261 8.91 -4.59 3.46
N TYR A 262 8.11 -3.91 2.62
CA TYR A 262 8.58 -3.39 1.34
C TYR A 262 9.68 -2.33 1.52
N ALA A 263 9.52 -1.40 2.47
CA ALA A 263 10.54 -0.38 2.75
C ALA A 263 11.86 -0.99 3.27
N VAL A 264 11.79 -2.01 4.13
CA VAL A 264 12.97 -2.73 4.64
C VAL A 264 13.67 -3.47 3.51
N LEU A 265 12.94 -4.20 2.67
CA LEU A 265 13.52 -4.94 1.55
C LEU A 265 14.17 -4.00 0.53
N LEU A 266 13.52 -2.88 0.20
CA LEU A 266 14.12 -1.87 -0.67
C LEU A 266 15.43 -1.34 -0.09
N GLU A 267 15.42 -0.91 1.18
CA GLU A 267 16.62 -0.37 1.82
C GLU A 267 17.75 -1.41 1.91
N ALA A 268 17.43 -2.64 2.31
CA ALA A 268 18.40 -3.73 2.39
C ALA A 268 18.96 -4.09 1.01
N SER A 269 18.11 -4.18 -0.02
CA SER A 269 18.54 -4.51 -1.38
C SER A 269 19.52 -3.47 -1.93
N VAL A 270 19.26 -2.17 -1.70
CA VAL A 270 20.18 -1.10 -2.12
C VAL A 270 21.49 -1.19 -1.34
N ARG A 271 21.44 -1.33 -0.01
CA ARG A 271 22.67 -1.38 0.80
C ARG A 271 23.54 -2.59 0.51
N LEU A 272 22.95 -3.74 0.21
CA LEU A 272 23.68 -4.99 -0.07
C LEU A 272 24.23 -5.04 -1.50
N HIS A 273 23.51 -4.52 -2.48
CA HIS A 273 23.89 -4.62 -3.91
C HIS A 273 24.45 -3.32 -4.51
N LEU A 274 24.72 -2.30 -3.68
CA LEU A 274 25.35 -1.06 -4.15
C LEU A 274 26.77 -1.30 -4.67
N THR A 275 27.53 -2.18 -4.00
CA THR A 275 28.89 -2.58 -4.41
C THR A 275 28.86 -3.35 -5.72
N ASP A 276 27.96 -4.34 -5.85
CA ASP A 276 27.80 -5.13 -7.08
C ASP A 276 27.49 -4.23 -8.30
N LEU A 277 26.71 -3.17 -8.08
CA LEU A 277 26.41 -2.18 -9.11
C LEU A 277 27.65 -1.33 -9.43
N ALA A 278 28.41 -0.89 -8.43
CA ALA A 278 29.62 -0.11 -8.62
C ALA A 278 30.70 -0.89 -9.41
N ASP A 279 30.85 -2.19 -9.12
CA ASP A 279 31.77 -3.08 -9.82
C ASP A 279 31.39 -3.20 -11.30
N LYS A 280 30.10 -3.38 -11.60
CA LYS A 280 29.59 -3.42 -12.99
C LYS A 280 29.76 -2.08 -13.72
N LEU A 281 29.72 -0.96 -13.00
CA LEU A 281 29.99 0.38 -13.54
C LEU A 281 31.48 0.70 -13.65
N ARG A 282 32.38 -0.24 -13.29
CA ARG A 282 33.84 -0.08 -13.28
C ARG A 282 34.29 1.15 -12.48
N ILE A 283 33.65 1.38 -11.34
CA ILE A 283 34.10 2.40 -10.39
C ILE A 283 35.19 1.75 -9.53
N GLU A 284 36.34 2.41 -9.38
CA GLU A 284 37.42 1.93 -8.51
C GLU A 284 36.92 1.64 -7.09
N GLU A 285 37.52 0.65 -6.42
CA GLU A 285 37.12 0.23 -5.08
C GLU A 285 37.16 1.44 -4.12
N GLN A 286 35.97 1.91 -3.74
CA GLN A 286 35.80 2.93 -2.70
C GLN A 286 35.22 2.29 -1.44
N PRO A 287 35.61 2.76 -0.25
CA PRO A 287 35.01 2.27 0.98
C PRO A 287 33.48 2.47 0.96
N ILE A 288 32.76 1.45 1.42
CA ILE A 288 31.28 1.45 1.46
C ILE A 288 30.82 2.68 2.25
N GLY A 289 30.06 3.56 1.60
CA GLY A 289 29.60 4.80 2.20
C GLY A 289 29.25 5.90 1.20
N PRO A 290 29.19 7.17 1.65
CA PRO A 290 28.74 8.31 0.84
C PRO A 290 29.59 8.58 -0.40
N LEU A 291 30.88 8.20 -0.38
CA LEU A 291 31.80 8.40 -1.50
C LEU A 291 31.44 7.48 -2.69
N LEU A 292 31.26 6.19 -2.41
CA LEU A 292 30.84 5.19 -3.40
C LEU A 292 29.50 5.55 -4.02
N GLY A 293 28.49 5.85 -3.20
CA GLY A 293 27.17 6.21 -3.71
C GLY A 293 27.17 7.51 -4.52
N GLY A 294 27.93 8.52 -4.10
CA GLY A 294 28.15 9.74 -4.88
C GLY A 294 28.82 9.46 -6.23
N ALA A 295 29.79 8.54 -6.30
CA ALA A 295 30.42 8.14 -7.56
C ALA A 295 29.44 7.42 -8.49
N VAL A 296 28.62 6.50 -7.96
CA VAL A 296 27.55 5.82 -8.71
C VAL A 296 26.53 6.83 -9.24
N MET A 297 26.07 7.76 -8.40
CA MET A 297 25.09 8.78 -8.82
C MET A 297 25.65 9.70 -9.90
N ARG A 298 26.94 10.10 -9.83
CA ARG A 298 27.59 10.88 -10.89
C ARG A 298 27.66 10.14 -12.23
N ARG A 299 27.85 8.81 -12.21
CA ARG A 299 27.88 7.99 -13.43
C ARG A 299 26.49 7.75 -14.02
N LEU A 300 25.47 7.63 -13.18
CA LEU A 300 24.09 7.38 -13.61
C LEU A 300 23.33 8.65 -13.98
N SER A 301 23.73 9.81 -13.47
CA SER A 301 23.13 11.09 -13.84
C SER A 301 23.62 11.49 -15.22
N SER A 302 22.70 11.64 -16.18
CA SER A 302 23.03 12.26 -17.46
C SER A 302 23.60 13.66 -17.23
N PRO A 303 24.70 14.07 -17.90
CA PRO A 303 25.17 15.44 -17.85
C PRO A 303 24.04 16.37 -18.31
N ALA A 304 23.84 17.48 -17.60
CA ALA A 304 22.89 18.49 -18.02
C ALA A 304 23.24 18.94 -19.45
N PRO A 305 22.25 19.14 -20.35
CA PRO A 305 22.52 19.61 -21.69
C PRO A 305 23.25 20.96 -21.59
N THR A 306 24.49 21.00 -22.04
CA THR A 306 25.22 22.25 -22.21
C THR A 306 24.49 23.05 -23.27
N LEU A 307 23.88 24.17 -22.87
CA LEU A 307 23.44 25.19 -23.81
C LEU A 307 24.69 25.71 -24.49
N GLU A 308 24.95 25.24 -25.72
CA GLU A 308 25.94 25.88 -26.59
C GLU A 308 25.54 27.36 -26.73
N PRO A 309 26.47 28.30 -26.55
CA PRO A 309 26.19 29.70 -26.87
C PRO A 309 25.82 29.78 -28.35
N ILE A 310 24.62 30.33 -28.60
CA ILE A 310 24.09 30.58 -29.94
C ILE A 310 25.11 31.48 -30.68
N PRO A 311 25.50 31.15 -31.93
CA PRO A 311 26.50 31.90 -32.69
C PRO A 311 26.08 33.34 -32.99
#